data_AF-A0A971U2J9-F1
#
_entry.id   AF-A0A971U2J9-F1
#
_cell.length_a   1.000
_cell.length_b   1.000
_cell.length_c   1.000
_cell.angle_alpha   90.00
_cell.angle_beta   90.00
_cell.angle_gamma   90.00
#
_symmetry.space_group_name_H-M   'P 1'
#
loop_
_entity.id
_entity.type
_entity.pdbx_description
1 polymer ?
#
loop_
_entity_poly.entity_id
_entity_poly.type
_entity_poly.pdbx_seq_one_letter_code
_entity_poly.pdbx_strand_id
1 'polypeptide(L)'
;MAAMLKVGFVPSVRNRASMPRWCVQMREQSIAAMQHIDGWQVLAPATSPDGQTRDGLKGCTPAGVVSDLDDADAVASYFAREGVDALVLCPLNFGDERSAAKIAERLQVPVLLYATKEPPAVDDRSLARVSDSYCGNLSMASALYRRKLPFHYAGLFFPTDPELEAELEAFCRAALVVKSLRQARIGHIGVRPPTFETVGYDETAMLLKFGQNVIYTNLADITTAAQALASDDPQVQAVMADTRASMPSITVSDRYLLDAARLEVAMAEFW
;
A
#
# COMPACT_ATOMS: atom_id res chain seq x y z
N MET A 1 9.34 4.03 13.88
CA MET A 1 9.60 4.43 12.48
C MET A 1 8.27 4.56 11.78
N ALA A 2 8.02 5.65 11.04
CA ALA A 2 6.83 5.73 10.20
C ALA A 2 6.81 4.54 9.24
N ALA A 3 5.67 3.86 9.12
CA ALA A 3 5.57 2.68 8.27
C ALA A 3 5.75 3.09 6.80
N MET A 4 6.84 2.66 6.18
CA MET A 4 7.15 2.94 4.77
C MET A 4 6.24 2.08 3.86
N LEU A 5 5.62 2.69 2.86
CA LEU A 5 4.79 2.02 1.87
C LEU A 5 5.62 1.68 0.63
N LYS A 6 5.65 0.41 0.22
CA LYS A 6 6.29 -0.03 -1.03
C LYS A 6 5.28 -0.03 -2.17
N VAL A 7 5.45 0.85 -3.14
CA VAL A 7 4.53 1.02 -4.28
C VAL A 7 5.15 0.42 -5.53
N GLY A 8 4.48 -0.59 -6.11
CA GLY A 8 4.88 -1.21 -7.37
C GLY A 8 4.26 -0.47 -8.56
N PHE A 9 5.08 0.25 -9.32
CA PHE A 9 4.65 0.90 -10.55
C PHE A 9 4.76 -0.04 -11.75
N VAL A 10 3.67 -0.18 -12.50
CA VAL A 10 3.57 -1.00 -13.70
C VAL A 10 3.35 -0.08 -14.91
N PRO A 11 4.43 0.46 -15.50
CA PRO A 11 4.36 1.13 -16.78
C PRO A 11 4.17 0.08 -17.88
N SER A 12 3.12 0.21 -18.69
CA SER A 12 2.77 -0.78 -19.70
C SER A 12 2.71 -0.19 -21.10
N VAL A 13 3.20 -0.94 -22.08
CA VAL A 13 3.12 -0.56 -23.49
C VAL A 13 2.64 -1.72 -24.35
N ARG A 14 1.91 -1.40 -25.42
CA ARG A 14 1.67 -2.31 -26.54
C ARG A 14 2.88 -2.24 -27.46
N ASN A 15 3.53 -3.39 -27.68
CA ASN A 15 4.73 -3.56 -28.50
C ASN A 15 5.92 -2.68 -28.08
N ARG A 16 6.79 -3.24 -27.23
CA ARG A 16 8.01 -2.56 -26.76
C ARG A 16 9.04 -2.25 -27.85
N ALA A 17 9.05 -3.00 -28.96
CA ALA A 17 10.04 -2.83 -30.02
C ALA A 17 9.92 -1.45 -30.72
N SER A 18 8.73 -0.86 -30.69
CA SER A 18 8.42 0.44 -31.26
C SER A 18 8.05 1.48 -30.19
N MET A 19 8.59 1.36 -28.97
CA MET A 19 8.21 2.25 -27.86
C MET A 19 8.56 3.71 -28.19
N PRO A 20 7.57 4.61 -28.30
CA PRO A 20 7.81 6.02 -28.58
C PRO A 20 8.59 6.72 -27.47
N ARG A 21 9.36 7.76 -27.82
CA ARG A 21 10.04 8.63 -26.83
C ARG A 21 9.07 9.24 -25.82
N TRP A 22 7.84 9.50 -26.27
CA TRP A 22 6.75 9.94 -25.41
C TRP A 22 6.49 8.97 -24.25
N CYS A 23 6.40 7.66 -24.52
CA CYS A 23 6.20 6.66 -23.47
C CYS A 23 7.38 6.60 -22.49
N VAL A 24 8.62 6.77 -22.97
CA VAL A 24 9.81 6.85 -22.12
C VAL A 24 9.72 8.05 -21.18
N GLN A 25 9.39 9.23 -21.72
CA GLN A 25 9.20 10.45 -20.94
C GLN A 25 8.10 10.27 -19.89
N MET A 26 6.94 9.76 -20.28
CA MET A 26 5.82 9.53 -19.36
C MET A 26 6.20 8.55 -18.25
N ARG A 27 6.92 7.47 -18.56
CA ARG A 27 7.44 6.52 -17.57
C ARG A 27 8.32 7.22 -16.54
N GLU A 28 9.32 7.96 -17.00
CA GLU A 28 10.31 8.62 -16.14
C GLU A 28 9.66 9.68 -15.25
N GLN A 29 8.79 10.51 -15.83
CA GLN A 29 8.07 11.52 -15.07
C GLN A 29 7.09 10.90 -14.07
N SER A 30 6.46 9.77 -14.40
CA SER A 30 5.59 9.04 -13.47
C SER A 30 6.37 8.53 -12.26
N ILE A 31 7.52 7.89 -12.49
CA ILE A 31 8.41 7.41 -11.43
C ILE A 31 8.85 8.59 -10.57
N ALA A 32 9.27 9.70 -11.19
CA ALA A 32 9.66 10.90 -10.47
C ALA A 32 8.51 11.42 -9.59
N ALA A 33 7.30 11.57 -10.13
CA ALA A 33 6.14 12.06 -9.38
C ALA A 33 5.85 11.21 -8.13
N MET A 34 5.87 9.89 -8.25
CA MET A 34 5.67 9.01 -7.09
C MET A 34 6.84 9.04 -6.10
N GLN A 35 8.07 9.28 -6.55
CA GLN A 35 9.26 9.37 -5.69
C GLN A 35 9.33 10.67 -4.88
N HIS A 36 8.61 11.72 -5.28
CA HIS A 36 8.55 12.97 -4.52
C HIS A 36 7.70 12.87 -3.26
N ILE A 37 6.92 11.81 -3.10
CA ILE A 37 5.96 11.68 -2.01
C ILE A 37 6.63 10.98 -0.81
N ASP A 38 6.63 11.68 0.33
CA ASP A 38 7.33 11.26 1.54
C ASP A 38 6.76 9.96 2.14
N GLY A 39 7.68 9.12 2.64
CA GLY A 39 7.34 7.85 3.29
C GLY A 39 7.07 6.69 2.34
N TRP A 40 7.31 6.87 1.04
CA TRP A 40 7.09 5.85 0.02
C TRP A 40 8.38 5.36 -0.62
N GLN A 41 8.39 4.08 -0.96
CA GLN A 41 9.44 3.47 -1.77
C GLN A 41 8.80 3.00 -3.08
N VAL A 42 9.20 3.61 -4.19
CA VAL A 42 8.70 3.24 -5.52
C VAL A 42 9.58 2.15 -6.12
N LEU A 43 8.95 1.05 -6.54
CA LEU A 43 9.58 -0.05 -7.26
C LEU A 43 9.01 -0.08 -8.68
N ALA A 44 9.88 -0.07 -9.68
CA ALA A 44 9.49 -0.13 -11.08
C ALA A 44 10.47 -1.02 -11.85
N PRO A 45 10.03 -1.70 -12.93
CA PRO A 45 10.95 -2.49 -13.75
C PRO A 45 12.04 -1.60 -14.37
N ALA A 46 13.30 -1.96 -14.15
CA ALA A 46 14.44 -1.37 -14.84
C ALA A 46 14.57 -1.91 -16.27
N THR A 47 15.21 -1.14 -17.15
CA THR A 47 15.60 -1.60 -18.48
C THR A 47 16.77 -2.57 -18.36
N SER A 48 16.68 -3.73 -19.01
CA SER A 48 17.78 -4.68 -18.99
C SER A 48 18.98 -4.16 -19.82
N PRO A 49 20.24 -4.39 -19.38
CA PRO A 49 21.41 -3.87 -20.10
C PRO A 49 21.56 -4.39 -21.53
N ASP A 50 21.02 -5.57 -21.80
CA ASP A 50 21.07 -6.25 -23.10
C ASP A 50 19.82 -6.03 -23.96
N GLY A 51 18.80 -5.33 -23.43
CA GLY A 51 17.51 -5.14 -24.08
C GLY A 51 16.70 -6.42 -24.32
N GLN A 52 17.02 -7.52 -23.64
CA GLN A 52 16.36 -8.83 -23.82
C GLN A 52 16.04 -9.56 -22.52
N THR A 53 16.86 -9.38 -21.48
CA THR A 53 16.70 -10.09 -20.22
C THR A 53 15.44 -9.68 -19.47
N ARG A 54 14.76 -10.68 -18.91
CA ARG A 54 13.71 -10.54 -17.89
C ARG A 54 14.22 -11.15 -16.61
N ASP A 55 14.29 -10.36 -15.55
CA ASP A 55 14.82 -10.81 -14.26
C ASP A 55 13.83 -10.49 -13.15
N GLY A 56 13.10 -11.51 -12.70
CA GLY A 56 12.20 -11.39 -11.55
C GLY A 56 12.93 -11.26 -10.21
N LEU A 57 14.24 -11.52 -10.15
CA LEU A 57 15.07 -11.26 -8.98
C LEU A 57 15.57 -9.82 -8.96
N LYS A 58 15.98 -9.24 -10.08
CA LYS A 58 16.47 -7.85 -10.10
C LYS A 58 15.41 -6.82 -10.45
N GLY A 59 14.23 -7.25 -10.90
CA GLY A 59 13.16 -6.36 -11.32
C GLY A 59 13.50 -5.66 -12.63
N CYS A 60 13.94 -6.39 -13.66
CA CYS A 60 14.17 -5.82 -14.97
C CYS A 60 13.39 -6.52 -16.08
N THR A 61 13.09 -5.75 -17.12
CA THR A 61 12.46 -6.19 -18.36
C THR A 61 13.24 -5.59 -19.54
N PRO A 62 13.11 -6.11 -20.77
CA PRO A 62 13.82 -5.61 -21.95
C PRO A 62 13.82 -4.09 -22.13
N ALA A 63 12.70 -3.44 -21.79
CA ALA A 63 12.51 -2.00 -22.01
C ALA A 63 12.08 -1.24 -20.74
N GLY A 64 12.19 -1.86 -19.55
CA GLY A 64 11.74 -1.25 -18.30
C GLY A 64 10.23 -1.03 -18.22
N VAL A 65 9.46 -1.81 -18.97
CA VAL A 65 8.00 -1.71 -19.13
C VAL A 65 7.40 -3.11 -19.30
N VAL A 66 6.11 -3.25 -19.01
CA VAL A 66 5.36 -4.50 -19.18
C VAL A 66 4.62 -4.50 -20.50
N SER A 67 4.94 -5.46 -21.36
CA SER A 67 4.36 -5.56 -22.71
C SER A 67 3.79 -6.93 -23.06
N ASP A 68 4.08 -7.96 -22.26
CA ASP A 68 3.56 -9.31 -22.39
C ASP A 68 3.52 -10.07 -21.05
N LEU A 69 2.99 -11.29 -21.07
CA LEU A 69 2.80 -12.09 -19.87
C LEU A 69 4.12 -12.50 -19.21
N ASP A 70 5.19 -12.67 -19.99
CA ASP A 70 6.51 -13.00 -19.44
C ASP A 70 7.09 -11.81 -18.66
N ASP A 71 6.93 -10.59 -19.19
CA ASP A 71 7.27 -9.36 -18.48
C ASP A 71 6.45 -9.25 -17.18
N ALA A 72 5.16 -9.59 -17.23
CA ALA A 72 4.30 -9.61 -16.05
C ALA A 72 4.73 -10.64 -15.00
N ASP A 73 5.13 -11.84 -15.39
CA ASP A 73 5.60 -12.86 -14.44
C ASP A 73 6.91 -12.43 -13.78
N ALA A 74 7.83 -11.81 -14.52
CA ALA A 74 9.05 -11.25 -13.96
C ALA A 74 8.74 -10.12 -12.96
N VAL A 75 7.94 -9.14 -13.36
CA VAL A 75 7.57 -8.00 -12.51
C VAL A 75 6.79 -8.42 -11.27
N ALA A 76 5.82 -9.33 -11.41
CA ALA A 76 5.06 -9.83 -10.28
C ALA A 76 5.95 -10.64 -9.30
N SER A 77 6.92 -11.40 -9.80
CA SER A 77 7.89 -12.11 -8.95
C SER A 77 8.78 -11.14 -8.17
N TYR A 78 9.24 -10.09 -8.84
CA TYR A 78 10.02 -9.01 -8.23
C TYR A 78 9.24 -8.31 -7.12
N PHE A 79 8.04 -7.83 -7.43
CA PHE A 79 7.18 -7.13 -6.48
C PHE A 79 6.74 -8.00 -5.30
N ALA A 80 6.45 -9.27 -5.53
CA ALA A 80 6.10 -10.20 -4.46
C ALA A 80 7.28 -10.40 -3.48
N ARG A 81 8.49 -10.57 -4.00
CA ARG A 81 9.70 -10.73 -3.17
C ARG A 81 9.99 -9.46 -2.37
N GLU A 82 9.86 -8.30 -2.99
CA GLU A 82 10.09 -7.03 -2.32
C GLU A 82 9.00 -6.67 -1.32
N GLY A 83 7.86 -7.37 -1.34
CA GLY A 83 6.73 -7.10 -0.46
C GLY A 83 6.06 -5.77 -0.80
N VAL A 84 5.75 -5.56 -2.08
CA VAL A 84 4.96 -4.40 -2.52
C VAL A 84 3.61 -4.39 -1.81
N ASP A 85 3.24 -3.24 -1.27
CA ASP A 85 2.02 -3.01 -0.49
C ASP A 85 0.85 -2.47 -1.34
N ALA A 86 1.15 -1.87 -2.50
CA ALA A 86 0.17 -1.30 -3.41
C ALA A 86 0.69 -1.28 -4.86
N LEU A 87 -0.22 -1.35 -5.83
CA LEU A 87 0.11 -1.27 -7.25
C LEU A 87 -0.42 0.01 -7.87
N VAL A 88 0.39 0.59 -8.77
CA VAL A 88 -0.02 1.68 -9.66
C VAL A 88 0.16 1.19 -11.09
N LEU A 89 -0.96 1.02 -11.80
CA LEU A 89 -0.99 0.58 -13.19
C LEU A 89 -1.12 1.80 -14.09
N CYS A 90 -0.25 1.91 -15.10
CA CYS A 90 -0.28 2.99 -16.08
C CYS A 90 0.02 2.48 -17.49
N PRO A 91 -0.97 2.43 -18.39
CA PRO A 91 -0.72 2.24 -19.81
C PRO A 91 -0.08 3.51 -20.38
N LEU A 92 1.15 3.46 -20.87
CA LEU A 92 1.88 4.61 -21.45
C LEU A 92 1.54 4.84 -22.93
N ASN A 93 0.94 3.83 -23.56
CA ASN A 93 0.18 3.90 -24.81
C ASN A 93 -1.03 2.97 -24.64
N PHE A 94 -1.47 2.19 -25.63
CA PHE A 94 -2.52 1.18 -25.41
C PHE A 94 -2.22 0.17 -24.27
N GLY A 95 -0.95 -0.11 -23.96
CA GLY A 95 -0.57 -1.06 -22.90
C GLY A 95 -0.98 -2.52 -23.20
N ASP A 96 -0.65 -3.43 -22.31
CA ASP A 96 -1.13 -4.83 -22.34
C ASP A 96 -1.96 -5.15 -21.09
N GLU A 97 -3.27 -5.24 -21.27
CA GLU A 97 -4.24 -5.39 -20.20
C GLU A 97 -4.20 -6.75 -19.53
N ARG A 98 -3.80 -7.79 -20.26
CA ARG A 98 -3.67 -9.16 -19.73
C ARG A 98 -2.53 -9.22 -18.72
N SER A 99 -1.41 -8.59 -19.06
CA SER A 99 -0.19 -8.55 -18.26
C SER A 99 -0.37 -7.70 -17.01
N ALA A 100 -0.97 -6.51 -17.13
CA ALA A 100 -1.32 -5.67 -15.98
C ALA A 100 -2.28 -6.38 -15.00
N ALA A 101 -3.33 -7.02 -15.53
CA ALA A 101 -4.26 -7.78 -14.69
C ALA A 101 -3.62 -9.01 -14.04
N LYS A 102 -2.66 -9.67 -14.72
CA LYS A 102 -1.92 -10.81 -14.16
C LYS A 102 -1.07 -10.41 -12.95
N ILE A 103 -0.40 -9.25 -13.01
CA ILE A 103 0.37 -8.72 -11.89
C ILE A 103 -0.56 -8.44 -10.69
N ALA A 104 -1.69 -7.75 -10.93
CA ALA A 104 -2.67 -7.45 -9.89
C ALA A 104 -3.28 -8.72 -9.26
N GLU A 105 -3.61 -9.72 -10.08
CA GLU A 105 -4.13 -11.02 -9.63
C GLU A 105 -3.14 -11.74 -8.70
N ARG A 106 -1.85 -11.70 -9.03
CA ARG A 106 -0.82 -12.42 -8.28
C ARG A 106 -0.47 -11.76 -6.95
N LEU A 107 -0.56 -10.43 -6.88
CA LEU A 107 -0.16 -9.67 -5.69
C LEU A 107 -1.31 -9.43 -4.72
N GLN A 108 -2.56 -9.29 -5.20
CA GLN A 108 -3.76 -9.09 -4.37
C GLN A 108 -3.66 -7.94 -3.35
N VAL A 109 -2.89 -6.91 -3.71
CA VAL A 109 -2.75 -5.64 -2.99
C VAL A 109 -3.66 -4.57 -3.59
N PRO A 110 -3.96 -3.46 -2.89
CA PRO A 110 -4.68 -2.33 -3.47
C PRO A 110 -4.10 -1.90 -4.82
N VAL A 111 -4.97 -1.62 -5.79
CA VAL A 111 -4.59 -1.25 -7.16
C VAL A 111 -5.15 0.12 -7.50
N LEU A 112 -4.30 1.03 -7.95
CA LEU A 112 -4.68 2.27 -8.61
C LEU A 112 -4.41 2.15 -10.11
N LEU A 113 -5.34 2.64 -10.92
CA LEU A 113 -5.23 2.70 -12.38
C LEU A 113 -5.43 4.15 -12.83
N TYR A 114 -4.42 4.71 -13.50
CA TYR A 114 -4.53 6.02 -14.15
C TYR A 114 -3.99 5.97 -15.58
N ALA A 115 -4.45 6.87 -16.43
CA ALA A 115 -3.96 7.04 -17.79
C ALA A 115 -3.12 8.31 -17.87
N THR A 116 -2.11 8.31 -18.74
CA THR A 116 -1.44 9.55 -19.11
C THR A 116 -2.32 10.34 -20.06
N LYS A 117 -2.34 11.67 -19.93
CA LYS A 117 -2.89 12.54 -20.99
C LYS A 117 -2.11 12.32 -22.31
N GLU A 118 -2.79 12.49 -23.43
CA GLU A 118 -2.22 12.24 -24.75
C GLU A 118 -1.30 13.39 -25.20
N PRO A 119 -0.27 13.11 -26.02
CA PRO A 119 0.53 14.15 -26.63
C PRO A 119 -0.32 14.97 -27.63
N PRO A 120 0.15 16.16 -28.03
CA PRO A 120 -0.44 16.88 -29.15
C PRO A 120 -0.58 15.97 -30.38
N ALA A 121 -1.70 16.12 -31.09
CA ALA A 121 -1.94 15.38 -32.32
C ALA A 121 -0.82 15.67 -33.34
N VAL A 122 -0.36 14.62 -34.03
CA VAL A 122 0.59 14.77 -35.12
C VAL A 122 -0.17 15.35 -36.31
N ASP A 123 0.26 16.51 -36.80
CA ASP A 123 -0.32 17.15 -37.98
C ASP A 123 0.28 16.54 -39.26
N ASP A 124 -0.02 15.27 -39.49
CA ASP A 124 0.35 14.56 -40.70
C ASP A 124 -0.80 13.69 -41.27
N ARG A 125 -0.61 13.20 -42.50
CA ARG A 125 -1.61 12.39 -43.21
C ARG A 125 -1.73 10.95 -42.69
N SER A 126 -0.83 10.51 -41.81
CA SER A 126 -0.79 9.12 -41.35
C SER A 126 -1.90 8.80 -40.35
N LEU A 127 -2.44 9.83 -39.67
CA LEU A 127 -3.34 9.68 -38.52
C LEU A 127 -2.74 8.76 -37.43
N ALA A 128 -1.42 8.56 -37.44
CA ALA A 128 -0.74 7.72 -36.49
C ALA A 128 -0.81 8.36 -35.11
N ARG A 129 -1.09 7.52 -34.10
CA ARG A 129 -1.13 7.96 -32.71
C ARG A 129 0.22 7.68 -32.05
N VAL A 130 0.77 8.68 -31.38
CA VAL A 130 2.01 8.55 -30.60
C VAL A 130 1.75 7.79 -29.29
N SER A 131 0.53 7.89 -28.76
CA SER A 131 0.06 7.20 -27.57
C SER A 131 -1.41 6.80 -27.75
N ASP A 132 -1.90 5.92 -26.88
CA ASP A 132 -3.31 5.53 -26.81
C ASP A 132 -3.65 5.10 -25.38
N SER A 133 -3.12 5.85 -24.41
CA SER A 133 -3.19 5.57 -22.97
C SER A 133 -4.62 5.52 -22.48
N TYR A 134 -5.46 6.46 -22.93
CA TYR A 134 -6.86 6.48 -22.54
C TYR A 134 -7.59 5.18 -22.94
N CYS A 135 -7.48 4.76 -24.20
CA CYS A 135 -8.12 3.53 -24.68
C CYS A 135 -7.54 2.29 -23.98
N GLY A 136 -6.22 2.24 -23.81
CA GLY A 136 -5.54 1.20 -23.06
C GLY A 136 -6.04 1.06 -21.63
N ASN A 137 -6.31 2.19 -20.99
CA ASN A 137 -6.82 2.24 -19.63
C ASN A 137 -8.23 1.64 -19.51
N LEU A 138 -9.12 1.91 -20.49
CA LEU A 138 -10.43 1.26 -20.57
C LEU A 138 -10.31 -0.27 -20.67
N SER A 139 -9.36 -0.77 -21.47
CA SER A 139 -9.09 -2.20 -21.59
C SER A 139 -8.55 -2.80 -20.29
N MET A 140 -7.65 -2.10 -19.59
CA MET A 140 -7.14 -2.50 -18.27
C MET A 140 -8.24 -2.52 -17.22
N ALA A 141 -9.05 -1.47 -17.12
CA ALA A 141 -10.20 -1.40 -16.21
C ALA A 141 -11.17 -2.57 -16.46
N SER A 142 -11.49 -2.87 -17.73
CA SER A 142 -12.32 -4.02 -18.12
C SER A 142 -11.68 -5.36 -17.73
N ALA A 143 -10.36 -5.49 -17.85
CA ALA A 143 -9.63 -6.69 -17.47
C ALA A 143 -9.66 -6.94 -15.94
N LEU A 144 -9.48 -5.88 -15.14
CA LEU A 144 -9.57 -5.93 -13.67
C LEU A 144 -11.01 -6.25 -13.21
N TYR A 145 -11.98 -5.53 -13.77
CA TYR A 145 -13.40 -5.71 -13.45
C TYR A 145 -13.88 -7.14 -13.73
N ARG A 146 -13.59 -7.69 -14.92
CA ARG A 146 -13.98 -9.06 -15.28
C ARG A 146 -13.33 -10.14 -14.41
N ARG A 147 -12.16 -9.85 -13.85
CA ARG A 147 -11.45 -10.74 -12.91
C ARG A 147 -11.84 -10.51 -11.45
N LYS A 148 -12.78 -9.60 -11.17
CA LYS A 148 -13.22 -9.21 -9.83
C LYS A 148 -12.05 -8.72 -8.96
N LEU A 149 -11.08 -8.04 -9.56
CA LEU A 149 -9.99 -7.39 -8.86
C LEU A 149 -10.41 -5.95 -8.53
N PRO A 150 -10.54 -5.57 -7.25
CA PRO A 150 -10.86 -4.20 -6.86
C PRO A 150 -9.75 -3.24 -7.28
N PHE A 151 -10.12 -2.07 -7.80
CA PHE A 151 -9.18 -1.03 -8.16
C PHE A 151 -9.82 0.36 -8.00
N HIS A 152 -8.97 1.36 -7.75
CA HIS A 152 -9.32 2.78 -7.81
C HIS A 152 -8.97 3.32 -9.20
N TYR A 153 -9.95 3.90 -9.89
CA TYR A 153 -9.71 4.60 -11.15
C TYR A 153 -9.47 6.07 -10.86
N ALA A 154 -8.22 6.53 -11.01
CA ALA A 154 -7.84 7.89 -10.66
C ALA A 154 -8.19 8.91 -11.76
N GLY A 155 -8.16 8.51 -13.04
CA GLY A 155 -8.47 9.40 -14.16
C GLY A 155 -7.33 9.54 -15.17
N LEU A 156 -7.24 10.71 -15.81
CA LEU A 156 -6.28 11.03 -16.86
C LEU A 156 -5.43 12.25 -16.46
N PHE A 157 -4.12 12.07 -16.38
CA PHE A 157 -3.20 13.10 -15.91
C PHE A 157 -1.92 13.13 -16.72
N PHE A 158 -1.25 14.27 -16.84
CA PHE A 158 0.19 14.23 -17.01
C PHE A 158 0.83 13.85 -15.68
N PRO A 159 1.99 13.16 -15.68
CA PRO A 159 2.68 12.85 -14.44
C PRO A 159 3.07 14.07 -13.61
N THR A 160 3.13 15.25 -14.24
CA THR A 160 3.46 16.54 -13.61
C THR A 160 2.22 17.31 -13.15
N ASP A 161 1.01 16.78 -13.33
CA ASP A 161 -0.21 17.43 -12.87
C ASP A 161 -0.31 17.31 -11.34
N PRO A 162 -0.54 18.42 -10.60
CA PRO A 162 -0.67 18.37 -9.13
C PRO A 162 -1.87 17.53 -8.68
N GLU A 163 -2.91 17.40 -9.52
CA GLU A 163 -4.06 16.55 -9.23
C GLU A 163 -3.70 15.06 -9.17
N LEU A 164 -2.70 14.61 -9.95
CA LEU A 164 -2.22 13.23 -9.85
C LEU A 164 -1.51 12.98 -8.53
N GLU A 165 -0.71 13.93 -8.07
CA GLU A 165 0.00 13.84 -6.79
C GLU A 165 -1.00 13.69 -5.64
N ALA A 166 -2.06 14.51 -5.62
CA ALA A 166 -3.13 14.43 -4.63
C ALA A 166 -3.87 13.08 -4.66
N GLU A 167 -4.18 12.56 -5.86
CA GLU A 167 -4.81 11.24 -6.04
C GLU A 167 -3.91 10.10 -5.55
N LEU A 168 -2.62 10.13 -5.91
CA LEU A 168 -1.64 9.16 -5.44
C LEU A 168 -1.53 9.22 -3.91
N GLU A 169 -1.50 10.42 -3.31
CA GLU A 169 -1.35 10.59 -1.86
C GLU A 169 -2.54 9.97 -1.12
N ALA A 170 -3.76 10.31 -1.54
CA ALA A 170 -4.97 9.77 -0.95
C ALA A 170 -5.02 8.24 -1.05
N PHE A 171 -4.72 7.69 -2.23
CA PHE A 171 -4.72 6.24 -2.45
C PHE A 171 -3.67 5.52 -1.60
N CYS A 172 -2.45 6.01 -1.56
CA CYS A 172 -1.36 5.36 -0.83
C CYS A 172 -1.57 5.44 0.69
N ARG A 173 -2.15 6.54 1.21
CA ARG A 173 -2.57 6.61 2.62
C ARG A 173 -3.63 5.57 2.94
N ALA A 174 -4.60 5.36 2.06
CA ALA A 174 -5.57 4.27 2.21
C ALA A 174 -4.90 2.89 2.14
N ALA A 175 -3.95 2.70 1.23
CA ALA A 175 -3.17 1.45 1.13
C ALA A 175 -2.33 1.19 2.38
N LEU A 176 -1.79 2.22 3.03
CA LEU A 176 -1.08 2.10 4.30
C LEU A 176 -2.00 1.62 5.42
N VAL A 177 -3.24 2.14 5.49
CA VAL A 177 -4.24 1.63 6.43
C VAL A 177 -4.55 0.15 6.16
N VAL A 178 -4.71 -0.23 4.89
CA VAL A 178 -4.89 -1.64 4.50
C VAL A 178 -3.70 -2.48 4.95
N LYS A 179 -2.46 -2.03 4.71
CA LYS A 179 -1.23 -2.72 5.16
C LYS A 179 -1.22 -2.93 6.67
N SER A 180 -1.59 -1.91 7.46
CA SER A 180 -1.57 -1.98 8.91
C SER A 180 -2.69 -2.85 9.50
N LEU A 181 -3.87 -2.91 8.85
CA LEU A 181 -5.02 -3.64 9.38
C LEU A 181 -5.11 -5.08 8.84
N ARG A 182 -4.65 -5.32 7.60
CA ARG A 182 -4.67 -6.66 7.02
C ARG A 182 -3.65 -7.53 7.74
N GLN A 183 -4.08 -8.73 8.13
CA GLN A 183 -3.30 -9.67 8.94
C GLN A 183 -2.89 -9.15 10.32
N ALA A 184 -3.51 -8.05 10.79
CA ALA A 184 -3.24 -7.50 12.10
C ALA A 184 -3.57 -8.50 13.21
N ARG A 185 -2.83 -8.34 14.30
CA ARG A 185 -3.01 -9.08 15.54
C ARG A 185 -3.68 -8.14 16.52
N ILE A 186 -4.86 -8.51 16.99
CA ILE A 186 -5.70 -7.65 17.81
C ILE A 186 -5.79 -8.25 19.21
N GLY A 187 -5.21 -7.57 20.20
CA GLY A 187 -5.30 -7.96 21.60
C GLY A 187 -6.70 -7.70 22.16
N HIS A 188 -7.35 -8.72 22.70
CA HIS A 188 -8.62 -8.65 23.42
C HIS A 188 -8.38 -8.93 24.90
N ILE A 189 -8.50 -7.90 25.73
CA ILE A 189 -8.35 -8.00 27.18
C ILE A 189 -9.73 -8.03 27.83
N GLY A 190 -10.05 -9.13 28.50
CA GLY A 190 -11.33 -9.31 29.18
C GLY A 190 -12.47 -9.71 28.26
N VAL A 191 -13.68 -9.23 28.55
CA VAL A 191 -14.89 -9.52 27.77
C VAL A 191 -15.65 -8.23 27.47
N ARG A 192 -16.40 -8.23 26.35
CA ARG A 192 -17.26 -7.09 26.00
C ARG A 192 -18.31 -6.78 27.09
N PRO A 193 -18.77 -5.52 27.22
CA PRO A 193 -19.89 -5.19 28.10
C PRO A 193 -21.17 -5.98 27.73
N PRO A 194 -21.93 -6.49 28.72
CA PRO A 194 -23.03 -7.43 28.47
C PRO A 194 -24.16 -6.80 27.64
N THR A 195 -24.49 -5.54 27.91
CA THR A 195 -25.62 -4.81 27.28
C THR A 195 -25.27 -4.12 25.96
N PHE A 196 -24.02 -4.21 25.50
CA PHE A 196 -23.57 -3.57 24.27
C PHE A 196 -23.44 -4.61 23.14
N GLU A 197 -24.54 -4.86 22.43
CA GLU A 197 -24.52 -5.77 21.28
C GLU A 197 -23.69 -5.21 20.11
N THR A 198 -23.61 -3.89 19.98
CA THR A 198 -22.92 -3.18 18.90
C THR A 198 -21.39 -3.32 18.92
N VAL A 199 -20.81 -3.84 20.01
CA VAL A 199 -19.37 -4.12 20.11
C VAL A 199 -19.04 -5.60 19.92
N GLY A 200 -20.05 -6.43 19.64
CA GLY A 200 -19.83 -7.80 19.18
C GLY A 200 -19.14 -7.80 17.82
N TYR A 201 -18.22 -8.74 17.62
CA TYR A 201 -17.53 -8.97 16.34
C TYR A 201 -17.58 -10.44 15.96
N ASP A 202 -17.43 -10.71 14.67
CA ASP A 202 -17.35 -12.05 14.11
C ASP A 202 -15.88 -12.34 13.75
N GLU A 203 -15.21 -13.13 14.58
CA GLU A 203 -13.82 -13.51 14.38
C GLU A 203 -13.61 -14.31 13.08
N THR A 204 -14.60 -15.12 12.67
CA THR A 204 -14.55 -15.87 11.41
C THR A 204 -14.57 -14.90 10.23
N ALA A 205 -15.43 -13.89 10.28
CA ALA A 205 -15.46 -12.84 9.25
C ALA A 205 -14.15 -12.03 9.21
N MET A 206 -13.56 -11.72 10.36
CA MET A 206 -12.26 -11.03 10.44
C MET A 206 -11.13 -11.85 9.81
N LEU A 207 -11.06 -13.15 10.12
CA LEU A 207 -10.09 -14.08 9.54
C LEU A 207 -10.27 -14.19 8.02
N LEU A 208 -11.49 -14.45 7.54
CA LEU A 208 -11.73 -14.69 6.11
C LEU A 208 -11.54 -13.44 5.24
N LYS A 209 -11.91 -12.26 5.75
CA LYS A 209 -11.86 -11.01 4.97
C LYS A 209 -10.52 -10.30 5.09
N PHE A 210 -9.92 -10.31 6.27
CA PHE A 210 -8.73 -9.49 6.56
C PHE A 210 -7.52 -10.32 6.99
N GLY A 211 -7.67 -11.63 7.25
CA GLY A 211 -6.59 -12.49 7.76
C GLY A 211 -6.17 -12.15 9.19
N GLN A 212 -7.00 -11.39 9.92
CA GLN A 212 -6.69 -10.92 11.27
C GLN A 212 -6.78 -12.05 12.30
N ASN A 213 -5.98 -11.96 13.36
CA ASN A 213 -6.00 -12.88 14.50
C ASN A 213 -6.35 -12.10 15.77
N VAL A 214 -7.31 -12.61 16.54
CA VAL A 214 -7.62 -12.05 17.86
C VAL A 214 -6.85 -12.82 18.93
N ILE A 215 -6.15 -12.10 19.80
CA ILE A 215 -5.32 -12.67 20.87
C ILE A 215 -5.99 -12.34 22.18
N TYR A 216 -6.45 -13.37 22.87
CA TYR A 216 -7.23 -13.22 24.08
C TYR A 216 -6.35 -13.28 25.32
N THR A 217 -6.67 -12.44 26.29
CA THR A 217 -6.16 -12.55 27.66
C THR A 217 -7.25 -12.16 28.65
N ASN A 218 -7.22 -12.78 29.84
CA ASN A 218 -8.14 -12.37 30.89
C ASN A 218 -7.69 -11.04 31.47
N LEU A 219 -8.64 -10.16 31.78
CA LEU A 219 -8.34 -8.93 32.52
C LEU A 219 -7.63 -9.24 33.84
N ALA A 220 -7.98 -10.35 34.50
CA ALA A 220 -7.34 -10.79 35.74
C ALA A 220 -5.82 -11.01 35.57
N ASP A 221 -5.39 -11.58 34.45
CA ASP A 221 -3.98 -11.85 34.18
C ASP A 221 -3.20 -10.54 34.01
N ILE A 222 -3.75 -9.60 33.23
CA ILE A 222 -3.18 -8.26 33.05
C ILE A 222 -3.13 -7.49 34.38
N THR A 223 -4.19 -7.54 35.19
CA THR A 223 -4.19 -6.87 36.50
C THR A 223 -3.18 -7.49 37.47
N THR A 224 -2.97 -8.80 37.41
CA THR A 224 -1.98 -9.49 38.24
C THR A 224 -0.57 -9.07 37.84
N ALA A 225 -0.28 -9.01 36.53
CA ALA A 225 0.99 -8.51 36.02
C ALA A 225 1.24 -7.05 36.45
N ALA A 226 0.24 -6.18 36.30
CA ALA A 226 0.33 -4.78 36.73
C ALA A 226 0.63 -4.65 38.25
N GLN A 227 -0.03 -5.44 39.10
CA GLN A 227 0.17 -5.42 40.54
C GLN A 227 1.54 -5.94 40.98
N ALA A 228 2.16 -6.80 40.18
CA ALA A 228 3.50 -7.32 40.43
C ALA A 228 4.62 -6.30 40.16
N LEU A 229 4.35 -5.26 39.35
CA LEU A 229 5.32 -4.20 39.04
C LEU A 229 5.61 -3.35 40.28
N ALA A 230 6.89 -3.13 40.58
CA ALA A 230 7.30 -2.28 41.69
C ALA A 230 6.91 -0.81 41.44
N SER A 231 6.70 -0.03 42.51
CA SER A 231 6.32 1.38 42.34
C SER A 231 7.45 2.22 41.76
N ASP A 232 8.70 1.83 42.02
CA ASP A 232 9.93 2.43 41.52
C ASP A 232 10.44 1.76 40.23
N ASP A 233 9.64 0.90 39.60
CA ASP A 233 9.98 0.30 38.31
C ASP A 233 10.25 1.40 37.27
N PRO A 234 11.39 1.35 36.54
CA PRO A 234 11.76 2.41 35.60
C PRO A 234 10.74 2.66 34.49
N GLN A 235 10.06 1.63 33.97
CA GLN A 235 9.04 1.78 32.93
C GLN A 235 7.79 2.44 33.51
N VAL A 236 7.38 2.03 34.71
CA VAL A 236 6.25 2.65 35.43
C VAL A 236 6.52 4.12 35.72
N GLN A 237 7.71 4.45 36.23
CA GLN A 237 8.11 5.83 36.51
C GLN A 237 8.18 6.68 35.23
N ALA A 238 8.62 6.09 34.12
CA ALA A 238 8.62 6.76 32.82
C ALA A 238 7.20 7.12 32.36
N VAL A 239 6.24 6.18 32.44
CA VAL A 239 4.82 6.42 32.09
C VAL A 239 4.20 7.50 32.99
N MET A 240 4.49 7.47 34.30
CA MET A 240 4.01 8.50 35.22
C MET A 240 4.58 9.89 34.89
N ALA A 241 5.87 9.97 34.59
CA ALA A 241 6.53 11.23 34.21
C ALA A 241 5.97 11.77 32.89
N ASP A 242 5.78 10.90 31.90
CA ASP A 242 5.18 11.26 30.61
C ASP A 242 3.74 11.76 30.77
N THR A 243 2.93 11.08 31.59
CA THR A 243 1.56 11.51 31.91
C THR A 243 1.55 12.90 32.57
N ARG A 244 2.46 13.17 33.52
CA ARG A 244 2.59 14.47 34.17
C ARG A 244 3.05 15.58 33.23
N ALA A 245 3.92 15.26 32.29
CA ALA A 245 4.39 16.21 31.29
C ALA A 245 3.31 16.52 30.24
N SER A 246 2.49 15.54 29.88
CA SER A 246 1.46 15.64 28.84
C SER A 246 0.15 16.25 29.33
N MET A 247 -0.13 16.20 30.63
CA MET A 247 -1.38 16.68 31.22
C MET A 247 -1.21 18.05 31.89
N PRO A 248 -2.02 19.06 31.56
CA PRO A 248 -1.97 20.38 32.20
C PRO A 248 -2.23 20.33 33.72
N SER A 249 -3.03 19.37 34.18
CA SER A 249 -3.35 19.19 35.60
C SER A 249 -3.75 17.75 35.88
N ILE A 250 -3.30 17.20 37.01
CA ILE A 250 -3.73 15.90 37.54
C ILE A 250 -4.53 16.13 38.81
N THR A 251 -5.79 15.69 38.82
CA THR A 251 -6.75 15.91 39.92
C THR A 251 -6.98 14.68 40.79
N VAL A 252 -6.33 13.56 40.47
CA VAL A 252 -6.37 12.31 41.24
C VAL A 252 -5.11 12.17 42.08
N SER A 253 -5.15 11.31 43.11
CA SER A 253 -3.96 11.04 43.91
C SER A 253 -2.90 10.24 43.13
N ASP A 254 -1.65 10.36 43.57
CA ASP A 254 -0.50 9.64 42.99
C ASP A 254 -0.69 8.12 42.96
N ARG A 255 -1.51 7.57 43.88
CA ARG A 255 -1.88 6.16 43.87
C ARG A 255 -2.60 5.77 42.58
N TYR A 256 -3.60 6.53 42.15
CA TYR A 256 -4.34 6.20 40.93
C TYR A 256 -3.49 6.38 39.67
N LEU A 257 -2.59 7.37 39.69
CA LEU A 257 -1.62 7.55 38.62
C LEU A 257 -0.65 6.35 38.53
N LEU A 258 -0.18 5.87 39.68
CA LEU A 258 0.68 4.67 39.74
C LEU A 258 -0.04 3.42 39.25
N ASP A 259 -1.28 3.19 39.69
CA ASP A 259 -2.07 2.03 39.27
C ASP A 259 -2.37 2.05 37.76
N ALA A 260 -2.64 3.23 37.18
CA ALA A 260 -2.82 3.41 35.74
C ALA A 260 -1.52 3.16 34.97
N ALA A 261 -0.38 3.68 35.44
CA ALA A 261 0.92 3.48 34.80
C ALA A 261 1.34 2.00 34.79
N ARG A 262 1.12 1.29 35.91
CA ARG A 262 1.35 -0.16 35.98
C ARG A 262 0.47 -0.94 35.00
N LEU A 263 -0.79 -0.55 34.87
CA LEU A 263 -1.71 -1.18 33.91
C LEU A 263 -1.26 -0.94 32.47
N GLU A 264 -0.82 0.27 32.14
CA GLU A 264 -0.28 0.60 30.82
C GLU A 264 0.95 -0.25 30.48
N VAL A 265 1.91 -0.36 31.41
CA VAL A 265 3.11 -1.20 31.22
C VAL A 265 2.71 -2.66 31.00
N ALA A 266 1.83 -3.21 31.86
CA ALA A 266 1.37 -4.58 31.72
C ALA A 266 0.62 -4.85 30.40
N MET A 267 -0.14 -3.86 29.90
CA MET A 267 -0.79 -3.93 28.59
C MET A 267 0.21 -3.81 27.43
N ALA A 268 1.26 -3.00 27.56
CA ALA A 268 2.28 -2.84 26.53
C ALA A 268 3.19 -4.08 26.41
N GLU A 269 3.37 -4.83 27.50
CA GLU A 269 4.07 -6.12 27.51
C GLU A 269 3.19 -7.29 27.03
N PHE A 270 1.87 -7.06 26.94
CA PHE A 270 0.96 -8.06 26.40
C PHE A 270 1.08 -8.13 24.87
N TRP A 271 1.80 -9.18 24.45
CA TRP A 271 1.92 -9.69 23.08
C TRP A 271 2.77 -8.86 22.10
#